data_AF-A0A3M1I049-F1
#
_entry.id   AF-A0A3M1I049-F1
#
_cell.length_a   1.000
_cell.length_b   1.000
_cell.length_c   1.000
_cell.angle_alpha   90.00
_cell.angle_beta   90.00
_cell.angle_gamma   90.00
#
_symmetry.space_group_name_H-M   'P 1'
#
loop_
_entity.id
_entity.type
_entity.pdbx_description
1 polymer ?
#
loop_
_entity_poly.entity_id
_entity_poly.type
_entity_poly.pdbx_seq_one_letter_code
_entity_poly.pdbx_strand_id
1 'polypeptide(L)'
;MKLNLSHPNIQKVIQRCREKGVILPKFSWLRNPESIPPKIVEKLKEIGLWDVHPLNLFRITWKNEPVEKGGGFGKVNYMEIPKELSGVEARIFVLLGKFFPTGAHKVGATYG
;
A
#
# COMPACT_ATOMS: atom_id res chain seq x y z
N MET A 1 11.49 6.19 21.81
CA MET A 1 10.23 6.89 22.16
C MET A 1 9.18 5.84 22.51
N LYS A 2 8.61 5.85 23.72
CA LYS A 2 7.52 4.93 24.10
C LYS A 2 6.18 5.66 23.91
N LEU A 3 5.25 5.04 23.18
CA LEU A 3 3.93 5.61 22.95
C LEU A 3 3.08 5.45 24.24
N ASN A 4 2.57 6.56 24.79
CA ASN A 4 1.68 6.50 25.96
C ASN A 4 0.22 6.29 25.52
N LEU A 5 -0.27 5.05 25.63
CA LEU A 5 -1.62 4.71 25.21
C LEU A 5 -2.73 5.39 26.03
N SER A 6 -2.47 5.88 27.24
CA SER A 6 -3.49 6.57 28.06
C SER A 6 -3.74 8.02 27.63
N HIS A 7 -2.95 8.55 26.69
CA HIS A 7 -3.10 9.94 26.24
C HIS A 7 -4.49 10.16 25.61
N PRO A 8 -5.25 11.20 26.00
CA PRO A 8 -6.62 11.42 25.52
C PRO A 8 -6.77 11.44 23.99
N ASN A 9 -5.79 12.02 23.29
CA ASN A 9 -5.79 12.03 21.82
C ASN A 9 -5.65 10.64 21.21
N ILE A 10 -4.84 9.75 21.81
CA ILE A 10 -4.68 8.38 21.32
C ILE A 10 -5.98 7.60 21.50
N GLN A 11 -6.66 7.78 22.62
CA GLN A 11 -7.97 7.15 22.87
C GLN A 11 -9.02 7.59 21.84
N LYS A 12 -9.08 8.89 21.51
CA LYS A 12 -9.96 9.42 20.45
C LYS A 12 -9.64 8.79 19.08
N VAL A 13 -8.36 8.63 18.74
CA VAL A 13 -7.94 8.00 17.48
C VAL A 13 -8.31 6.52 17.44
N ILE A 14 -8.05 5.77 18.51
CA ILE A 14 -8.43 4.35 18.61
C ILE A 14 -9.93 4.18 18.43
N GLN A 15 -10.73 5.00 19.11
CA GLN A 15 -12.19 4.98 19.00
C GLN A 15 -12.63 5.26 17.56
N ARG A 16 -12.07 6.30 16.92
CA ARG A 16 -12.36 6.64 15.53
C ARG A 16 -12.00 5.51 14.55
N CYS A 17 -10.88 4.83 14.77
CA CYS A 17 -10.47 3.68 13.98
C CYS A 17 -11.44 2.50 14.14
N ARG A 18 -11.93 2.25 15.36
CA ARG A 18 -12.94 1.20 15.62
C ARG A 18 -14.26 1.51 14.91
N GLU A 19 -14.77 2.73 15.04
CA GLU A 19 -16.00 3.19 14.37
C GLU A 19 -15.94 3.05 12.85
N LYS A 20 -14.76 3.33 12.27
CA LYS A 20 -14.52 3.23 10.82
C LYS A 20 -14.08 1.83 10.36
N GLY A 21 -13.99 0.84 11.27
CA GLY A 21 -13.50 -0.49 10.93
C GLY A 21 -12.08 -0.53 10.36
N VAL A 22 -11.22 0.41 10.76
CA VAL A 22 -9.84 0.50 10.27
C VAL A 22 -9.00 -0.62 10.88
N ILE A 23 -8.41 -1.43 10.02
CA ILE A 23 -7.43 -2.46 10.39
C ILE A 23 -6.11 -2.09 9.74
N LEU A 24 -5.03 -2.08 10.52
CA LEU A 24 -3.71 -1.72 10.04
C LEU A 24 -2.91 -2.98 9.65
N PRO A 25 -2.16 -2.94 8.54
CA PRO A 25 -1.26 -4.02 8.16
C PRO A 25 0.00 -4.04 9.03
N LYS A 26 0.63 -5.21 9.16
CA LYS A 26 2.01 -5.31 9.65
C LYS A 26 2.97 -4.90 8.54
N PHE A 27 4.12 -4.33 8.88
CA PHE A 27 5.18 -4.06 7.89
C PHE A 27 5.66 -5.31 7.17
N SER A 28 5.69 -6.47 7.85
CA SER A 28 6.03 -7.76 7.25
C SER A 28 5.08 -8.14 6.12
N TRP A 29 3.79 -7.84 6.27
CA TRP A 29 2.78 -8.07 5.25
C TRP A 29 2.94 -7.12 4.07
N LEU A 30 3.24 -5.84 4.31
CA LEU A 30 3.47 -4.87 3.21
C LEU A 30 4.70 -5.22 2.36
N ARG A 31 5.75 -5.74 3.00
CA ARG A 31 6.95 -6.26 2.32
C ARG A 31 6.64 -7.54 1.52
N ASN A 32 5.90 -8.45 2.14
CA ASN A 32 5.57 -9.79 1.61
C ASN A 32 4.05 -9.98 1.59
N PRO A 33 3.33 -9.38 0.62
CA PRO A 33 1.87 -9.37 0.60
C PRO A 33 1.26 -10.76 0.41
N GLU A 34 2.03 -11.74 -0.06
CA GLU A 34 1.65 -13.16 -0.06
C GLU A 34 1.33 -13.72 1.35
N SER A 35 1.80 -13.05 2.41
CA SER A 35 1.53 -13.43 3.80
C SER A 35 0.34 -12.70 4.43
N ILE A 36 -0.36 -11.84 3.67
CA ILE A 36 -1.60 -11.19 4.10
C ILE A 36 -2.68 -12.26 4.27
N PRO A 37 -3.50 -12.22 5.35
CA PRO A 37 -4.57 -13.18 5.54
C PRO A 37 -5.53 -13.25 4.33
N PRO A 38 -5.88 -14.45 3.84
CA PRO A 38 -6.73 -14.60 2.65
C PRO A 38 -8.05 -13.83 2.72
N LYS A 39 -8.66 -13.77 3.91
CA LYS A 39 -9.90 -13.00 4.14
C LYS A 39 -9.77 -11.50 3.81
N ILE A 40 -8.59 -10.91 3.96
CA ILE A 40 -8.35 -9.52 3.57
C ILE A 40 -8.18 -9.42 2.05
N VAL A 41 -7.43 -10.34 1.44
CA VAL A 41 -7.22 -10.39 -0.01
C VAL A 41 -8.54 -10.57 -0.77
N GLU A 42 -9.43 -11.44 -0.29
CA GLU A 42 -10.76 -11.61 -0.90
C GLU A 42 -11.60 -10.33 -0.82
N LYS A 43 -11.58 -9.62 0.32
CA LYS A 43 -12.28 -8.33 0.43
C LYS A 43 -11.71 -7.27 -0.50
N LEU A 44 -10.40 -7.29 -0.73
CA LEU A 44 -9.73 -6.35 -1.64
C LEU A 44 -10.21 -6.51 -3.08
N LYS A 45 -10.68 -7.69 -3.51
CA LYS A 45 -11.23 -7.92 -4.86
C LYS A 45 -12.47 -7.08 -5.18
N GLU A 46 -13.21 -6.70 -4.15
CA GLU A 46 -14.43 -5.88 -4.30
C GLU A 46 -14.15 -4.36 -4.28
N ILE A 47 -12.91 -3.96 -3.95
CA ILE A 47 -12.54 -2.57 -3.68
C ILE A 47 -11.68 -2.00 -4.81
N GLY A 48 -12.03 -0.80 -5.29
CA GLY A 48 -11.24 -0.03 -6.23
C GLY A 48 -9.86 0.33 -5.66
N LEU A 49 -8.82 0.27 -6.49
CA LEU A 49 -7.45 0.58 -6.06
C LEU A 49 -7.37 2.00 -5.48
N TRP A 50 -8.07 2.94 -6.09
CA TRP A 50 -8.08 4.36 -5.71
C TRP A 50 -9.22 4.76 -4.77
N ASP A 51 -10.05 3.80 -4.33
CA ASP A 51 -11.15 4.08 -3.41
C ASP A 51 -10.62 4.52 -2.04
N VAL A 52 -11.32 5.48 -1.41
CA VAL A 52 -11.04 5.91 -0.03
C VAL A 52 -11.58 4.85 0.95
N HIS A 53 -10.92 3.69 0.97
CA HIS A 53 -11.32 2.54 1.78
C HIS A 53 -10.18 2.08 2.71
N PRO A 54 -10.44 1.80 4.01
CA PRO A 54 -9.39 1.44 4.97
C PRO A 54 -8.53 0.23 4.55
N LEU A 55 -9.10 -0.74 3.84
CA LEU A 55 -8.34 -1.91 3.39
C LEU A 55 -7.29 -1.58 2.33
N ASN A 56 -7.38 -0.46 1.61
CA ASN A 56 -6.30 -0.04 0.71
C ASN A 56 -4.98 0.28 1.44
N LEU A 57 -4.99 0.38 2.79
CA LEU A 57 -3.77 0.41 3.60
C LEU A 57 -2.93 -0.88 3.43
N PHE A 58 -3.53 -2.02 3.08
CA PHE A 58 -2.80 -3.26 2.78
C PHE A 58 -2.12 -3.26 1.41
N ARG A 59 -2.49 -2.32 0.54
CA ARG A 59 -1.93 -2.14 -0.82
C ARG A 59 -0.78 -1.13 -0.87
N ILE A 60 -0.21 -0.72 0.27
CA ILE A 60 0.99 0.12 0.36
C ILE A 60 2.23 -0.74 0.02
N THR A 61 2.32 -1.16 -1.24
CA THR A 61 3.37 -2.04 -1.78
C THR A 61 3.46 -1.88 -3.30
N TRP A 62 4.66 -2.07 -3.87
CA TRP A 62 4.86 -2.03 -5.33
C TRP A 62 4.37 -3.29 -6.05
N LYS A 63 3.92 -4.30 -5.29
CA LYS A 63 3.53 -5.63 -5.76
C LYS A 63 2.04 -5.78 -6.07
N ASN A 64 1.26 -4.69 -6.15
CA ASN A 64 -0.18 -4.79 -6.47
C ASN A 64 -0.38 -5.36 -7.88
N GLU A 65 -1.42 -6.15 -8.09
CA GLU A 65 -1.83 -6.54 -9.45
C GLU A 65 -2.22 -5.28 -10.26
N PRO A 66 -1.79 -5.14 -11.53
CA PRO A 66 -1.95 -3.91 -12.31
C PRO A 66 -3.37 -3.72 -12.87
N VAL A 67 -4.38 -3.73 -11.99
CA VAL A 67 -5.80 -3.55 -12.30
C VAL A 67 -6.42 -2.42 -11.47
N GLU A 68 -7.42 -1.75 -12.02
CA GLU A 68 -8.01 -0.55 -11.38
C GLU A 68 -9.00 -0.89 -10.26
N LYS A 69 -9.64 -2.05 -10.33
CA LYS A 69 -10.57 -2.55 -9.32
C LYS A 69 -10.26 -4.01 -8.99
N GLY A 70 -10.32 -4.33 -7.70
CA GLY A 70 -10.00 -5.65 -7.23
C GLY A 70 -8.52 -5.97 -7.38
N GLY A 71 -8.22 -7.19 -7.81
CA GLY A 71 -6.85 -7.66 -7.96
C GLY A 71 -6.18 -8.04 -6.64
N GLY A 72 -5.19 -8.92 -6.75
CA GLY A 72 -4.36 -9.40 -5.66
C GLY A 72 -2.98 -8.77 -5.67
N PHE A 73 -1.96 -9.62 -5.52
CA PHE A 73 -0.57 -9.22 -5.48
C PHE A 73 0.26 -10.11 -6.40
N GLY A 74 1.33 -9.55 -6.96
CA GLY A 74 2.24 -10.22 -7.86
C GLY A 74 3.68 -9.71 -7.72
N LYS A 75 4.36 -9.58 -8.85
CA LYS A 75 5.73 -9.03 -8.90
C LYS A 75 5.70 -7.52 -8.71
N VAL A 76 6.87 -6.94 -8.47
CA VAL A 76 7.05 -5.48 -8.43
C VAL A 76 6.63 -4.90 -9.79
N ASN A 77 5.78 -3.89 -9.78
CA ASN A 77 5.44 -3.15 -10.99
C ASN A 77 6.59 -2.19 -11.34
N TYR A 78 7.29 -2.49 -12.41
CA TYR A 78 8.36 -1.65 -12.95
C TYR A 78 8.36 -1.70 -14.48
N MET A 79 9.01 -0.71 -15.08
CA MET A 79 9.43 -0.76 -16.47
C MET A 79 10.93 -0.49 -16.57
N GLU A 80 11.59 -1.12 -17.53
CA GLU A 80 12.99 -0.84 -17.86
C GLU A 80 13.04 0.21 -18.96
N ILE A 81 13.85 1.26 -18.79
CA ILE A 81 14.14 2.21 -19.87
C ILE A 81 15.27 1.61 -20.71
N PRO A 82 15.02 1.30 -21.99
CA PRO A 82 16.01 0.69 -22.85
C PRO A 82 17.15 1.66 -23.17
N LYS A 83 18.33 1.11 -23.49
CA LYS A 83 19.54 1.87 -23.79
C LYS A 83 19.35 2.80 -25.00
N GLU A 84 18.55 2.38 -25.97
CA GLU A 84 18.20 3.16 -27.17
C GLU A 84 17.46 4.46 -26.82
N LEU A 85 16.78 4.50 -25.66
CA LEU A 85 16.12 5.71 -25.15
C LEU A 85 16.98 6.46 -24.13
N SER A 86 17.73 5.76 -23.28
CA SER A 86 18.50 6.39 -22.21
C SER A 86 19.86 6.93 -22.65
N GLY A 87 20.46 6.36 -23.69
CA GLY A 87 21.80 6.70 -24.17
C GLY A 87 22.95 6.26 -23.25
N VAL A 88 22.67 5.46 -22.20
CA VAL A 88 23.69 5.04 -21.21
C VAL A 88 23.71 3.52 -21.01
N GLU A 89 24.88 2.98 -20.64
CA GLU A 89 25.03 1.54 -20.33
C GLU A 89 24.30 1.11 -19.05
N ALA A 90 24.04 2.03 -18.13
CA ALA A 90 23.38 1.73 -16.88
C ALA A 90 21.92 1.31 -17.11
N ARG A 91 21.50 0.19 -16.49
CA ARG A 91 20.11 -0.26 -16.51
C ARG A 91 19.26 0.65 -15.63
N ILE A 92 18.25 1.28 -16.23
CA ILE A 92 17.35 2.21 -15.53
C ILE A 92 15.99 1.54 -15.37
N PHE A 93 15.55 1.34 -14.14
CA PHE A 93 14.21 0.84 -13.83
C PHE A 93 13.36 1.94 -13.20
N VAL A 94 12.13 2.07 -13.70
CA VAL A 94 11.13 2.98 -13.17
C VAL A 94 10.07 2.17 -12.43
N LEU A 95 9.89 2.43 -11.14
CA LEU A 95 8.79 1.85 -10.36
C LEU A 95 7.47 2.53 -10.76
N LEU A 96 6.46 1.72 -11.05
CA LEU A 96 5.19 2.23 -11.56
C LEU A 96 4.25 2.64 -10.41
N GLY A 97 4.16 3.94 -10.15
CA GLY A 97 3.28 4.52 -9.14
C GLY A 97 1.78 4.39 -9.45
N LYS A 98 1.41 4.14 -10.72
CA LYS A 98 0.00 4.00 -11.14
C LYS A 98 -0.77 2.92 -10.35
N PHE A 99 -0.08 1.86 -9.93
CA PHE A 99 -0.69 0.76 -9.20
C PHE A 99 -0.42 0.82 -7.69
N PHE A 100 0.13 1.92 -7.20
CA PHE A 100 0.36 2.16 -5.79
C PHE A 100 -0.68 3.19 -5.33
N PRO A 101 -1.59 2.86 -4.39
CA PRO A 101 -2.70 3.73 -4.01
C PRO A 101 -2.24 4.89 -3.11
N THR A 102 -1.45 5.80 -3.67
CA THR A 102 -0.97 7.02 -3.00
C THR A 102 -1.80 8.21 -3.46
N GLY A 103 -3.02 8.33 -2.93
CA GLY A 103 -3.79 9.57 -3.10
C GLY A 103 -3.20 10.78 -2.35
N ALA A 104 -2.07 10.62 -1.67
CA ALA A 104 -1.43 11.67 -0.87
C ALA A 104 -0.13 12.16 -1.54
N HIS A 105 -0.04 13.48 -1.72
CA HIS A 105 1.11 14.22 -2.29
C HIS A 105 2.43 14.10 -1.48
N LYS A 106 2.46 13.31 -0.40
CA LYS A 106 3.65 13.02 0.41
C LYS A 106 3.57 11.60 0.96
N VAL A 107 4.29 10.69 0.33
CA VAL A 107 4.16 9.23 0.53
C VAL A 107 4.99 8.69 1.71
N GLY A 108 5.86 9.52 2.29
CA GLY A 108 6.87 9.05 3.25
C GLY A 108 6.39 8.75 4.68
N ALA A 109 5.18 9.15 5.09
CA ALA A 109 4.82 9.19 6.52
C ALA A 109 3.48 8.51 6.88
N THR A 110 3.00 7.53 6.12
CA THR A 110 1.87 6.71 6.62
C THR A 110 2.37 5.53 7.47
N TYR A 111 3.60 5.07 7.24
CA TYR A 111 4.13 3.82 7.81
C TYR A 111 5.68 3.79 7.98
N GLY A 112 6.35 4.94 7.91
CA GLY A 112 7.81 5.10 8.06
C GLY A 112 8.20 5.70 9.39
#